data_AF-A0A7S2ZPA4-F1
#
_entry.id   AF-A0A7S2ZPA4-F1
#
_cell.length_a   1.000
_cell.length_b   1.000
_cell.length_c   1.000
_cell.angle_alpha   90.00
_cell.angle_beta   90.00
_cell.angle_gamma   90.00
#
_symmetry.space_group_name_H-M   'P 1'
#
loop_
_entity.id
_entity.type
_entity.pdbx_description
1 polymer ?
#
loop_
_entity_poly.entity_id
_entity_poly.type
_entity_poly.pdbx_seq_one_letter_code
_entity_poly.pdbx_strand_id
1 'polypeptide(L)'
;MESEEKDESDQKGIEPSGCKDRGRVDDAYEAASGMRDEMSAYSPEVVAELVNARKVAEGADDWQREELEERRNTLDEDDQDQLEDDEDVSNEEDQPCLGLFDDVTDPSPAACLRRSKIEYNVDILQIAAERNLDFYQRIRLVNYIRKRRIHDRVDAQDLAQEVNSITEKDPVLNDESSLLTPIVDDDALLTVLEVDEDWEDE
;
A
#
# COMPACT_ATOMS: atom_id res chain seq x y z
N MET A 1 -40.54 -84.76 -4.19
CA MET A 1 -40.68 -84.56 -5.65
C MET A 1 -41.13 -83.13 -5.83
N GLU A 2 -40.45 -82.43 -6.73
CA GLU A 2 -40.78 -81.10 -7.29
C GLU A 2 -40.51 -79.93 -6.33
N SER A 3 -39.37 -79.24 -6.46
CA SER A 3 -39.02 -78.20 -7.45
C SER A 3 -39.64 -76.85 -7.08
N GLU A 4 -38.82 -75.86 -6.73
CA GLU A 4 -38.61 -74.64 -7.54
C GLU A 4 -37.74 -73.62 -6.79
N GLU A 5 -36.68 -73.20 -7.49
CA GLU A 5 -35.79 -72.09 -7.19
C GLU A 5 -36.53 -70.75 -7.28
N LYS A 6 -36.09 -69.75 -6.51
CA LYS A 6 -35.64 -68.46 -7.08
C LYS A 6 -34.98 -67.58 -6.02
N ASP A 7 -33.75 -67.17 -6.34
CA ASP A 7 -33.04 -66.01 -5.81
C ASP A 7 -33.89 -64.74 -5.94
N GLU A 8 -33.83 -63.88 -4.92
CA GLU A 8 -33.79 -62.42 -5.14
C GLU A 8 -33.20 -61.73 -3.91
N SER A 9 -32.02 -61.15 -4.12
CA SER A 9 -31.36 -60.19 -3.26
C SER A 9 -32.12 -58.87 -3.27
N ASP A 10 -32.57 -58.38 -2.11
CA ASP A 10 -33.06 -57.00 -2.01
C ASP A 10 -32.42 -56.23 -0.86
N GLN A 11 -31.59 -55.30 -1.30
CA GLN A 11 -31.01 -54.20 -0.56
C GLN A 11 -32.16 -53.33 -0.03
N LYS A 12 -32.38 -53.31 1.29
CA LYS A 12 -33.18 -52.23 1.89
C LYS A 12 -32.30 -50.99 2.02
N GLY A 13 -32.50 -50.11 1.04
CA GLY A 13 -31.88 -48.81 0.91
C GLY A 13 -32.04 -47.94 2.15
N ILE A 14 -30.98 -47.18 2.38
CA ILE A 14 -30.90 -46.02 3.25
C ILE A 14 -32.00 -45.04 2.83
N GLU A 15 -32.87 -44.69 3.76
CA GLU A 15 -33.87 -43.65 3.55
C GLU A 15 -33.15 -42.33 3.24
N PRO A 16 -33.42 -41.66 2.10
CA PRO A 16 -32.95 -40.30 1.91
C PRO A 16 -33.75 -39.40 2.85
N SER A 17 -33.08 -38.95 3.92
CA SER A 17 -33.54 -37.84 4.75
C SER A 17 -33.89 -36.68 3.83
N GLY A 18 -35.19 -36.38 3.72
CA GLY A 18 -35.69 -35.28 2.92
C GLY A 18 -35.20 -33.95 3.47
N CYS A 19 -34.13 -33.41 2.90
CA CYS A 19 -33.85 -31.98 2.92
C CYS A 19 -34.93 -31.27 2.09
N LYS A 20 -36.02 -30.88 2.76
CA LYS A 20 -36.98 -29.91 2.24
C LYS A 20 -36.40 -28.50 2.38
N ASP A 21 -35.35 -28.19 1.62
CA ASP A 21 -34.92 -26.80 1.41
C ASP A 21 -35.53 -26.28 0.11
N ARG A 22 -36.84 -26.03 0.14
CA ARG A 22 -37.54 -25.26 -0.90
C ARG A 22 -37.93 -23.87 -0.41
N GLY A 23 -37.13 -23.28 0.47
CA GLY A 23 -37.28 -21.88 0.89
C GLY A 23 -36.19 -20.95 0.34
N ARG A 24 -35.06 -21.51 -0.13
CA ARG A 24 -33.85 -20.71 -0.35
C ARG A 24 -33.68 -20.12 -1.76
N VAL A 25 -34.47 -20.61 -2.73
CA VAL A 25 -34.42 -20.13 -4.13
C VAL A 25 -35.38 -18.97 -4.38
N ASP A 26 -36.51 -18.91 -3.67
CA ASP A 26 -37.47 -17.81 -3.82
C ASP A 26 -36.96 -16.54 -3.12
N ASP A 27 -36.34 -16.67 -1.94
CA ASP A 27 -35.69 -15.55 -1.23
C ASP A 27 -34.55 -14.91 -2.05
N ALA A 28 -33.79 -15.72 -2.79
CA ALA A 28 -32.72 -15.23 -3.66
C ALA A 28 -33.27 -14.52 -4.91
N TYR A 29 -34.40 -14.98 -5.45
CA TYR A 29 -35.05 -14.35 -6.59
C TYR A 29 -35.71 -13.01 -6.20
N GLU A 30 -36.34 -12.93 -5.03
CA GLU A 30 -36.90 -11.67 -4.49
C GLU A 30 -35.80 -10.65 -4.16
N ALA A 31 -34.70 -11.10 -3.54
CA ALA A 31 -33.55 -10.23 -3.26
C ALA A 31 -32.89 -9.70 -4.56
N ALA A 32 -32.74 -10.54 -5.59
CA ALA A 32 -32.20 -10.12 -6.88
C ALA A 32 -33.17 -9.20 -7.66
N SER A 33 -34.49 -9.40 -7.52
CA SER A 33 -35.50 -8.53 -8.14
C SER A 33 -35.56 -7.17 -7.47
N GLY A 34 -35.43 -7.10 -6.13
CA GLY A 34 -35.36 -5.84 -5.39
C GLY A 34 -34.14 -4.99 -5.77
N MET A 35 -32.97 -5.62 -5.92
CA MET A 35 -31.76 -4.92 -6.40
C MET A 35 -31.92 -4.39 -7.84
N ARG A 36 -32.68 -5.09 -8.69
CA ARG A 36 -32.93 -4.67 -10.08
C ARG A 36 -33.88 -3.46 -10.15
N ASP A 37 -34.91 -3.41 -9.31
CA ASP A 37 -35.83 -2.28 -9.23
C ASP A 37 -35.15 -1.05 -8.59
N GLU A 38 -34.23 -1.23 -7.63
CA GLU A 38 -33.37 -0.15 -7.13
C GLU A 38 -32.34 0.31 -8.17
N MET A 39 -31.74 -0.59 -8.94
CA MET A 39 -30.83 -0.23 -10.05
C MET A 39 -31.57 0.44 -11.23
N SER A 40 -32.87 0.17 -11.41
CA SER A 40 -33.73 0.82 -12.41
C SER A 40 -34.06 2.28 -12.06
N ALA A 41 -33.85 2.71 -10.82
CA ALA A 41 -34.03 4.11 -10.41
C ALA A 41 -32.84 5.00 -10.81
N TYR A 42 -31.69 4.40 -11.14
CA TYR A 42 -30.55 5.13 -11.64
C TYR A 42 -30.74 5.40 -13.13
N SER A 43 -30.68 6.68 -13.50
CA SER A 43 -30.63 7.06 -14.91
C SER A 43 -29.45 6.33 -15.56
N PRO A 44 -29.63 5.71 -16.75
CA PRO A 44 -28.54 5.07 -17.48
C PRO A 44 -27.37 6.03 -17.75
N GLU A 45 -27.61 7.35 -17.74
CA GLU A 45 -26.58 8.38 -17.80
C GLU A 45 -25.69 8.40 -16.54
N VAL A 46 -26.28 8.26 -15.35
CA VAL A 46 -25.54 8.26 -14.07
C VAL A 46 -24.71 7.00 -13.91
N VAL A 47 -25.23 5.85 -14.36
CA VAL A 47 -24.48 4.59 -14.38
C VAL A 47 -23.31 4.66 -15.37
N ALA A 48 -23.54 5.23 -16.56
CA ALA A 48 -22.48 5.44 -17.55
C ALA A 48 -21.41 6.42 -17.04
N GLU A 49 -21.82 7.47 -16.32
CA GLU A 49 -20.92 8.44 -15.70
C GLU A 49 -20.07 7.81 -14.59
N LEU A 50 -20.67 6.99 -13.70
CA LEU A 50 -19.94 6.25 -12.67
C LEU A 50 -18.94 5.24 -13.25
N VAL A 51 -19.34 4.52 -14.31
CA VAL A 51 -18.44 3.58 -15.00
C VAL A 51 -17.31 4.31 -15.71
N ASN A 52 -17.57 5.47 -16.32
CA ASN A 52 -16.52 6.30 -16.91
C ASN A 52 -15.61 6.93 -15.85
N ALA A 53 -16.14 7.43 -14.74
CA ALA A 53 -15.35 7.95 -13.63
C ALA A 53 -14.43 6.87 -13.05
N ARG A 54 -14.91 5.63 -12.93
CA ARG A 54 -14.08 4.49 -12.54
C ARG A 54 -13.01 4.16 -13.58
N LYS A 55 -13.33 4.15 -14.87
CA LYS A 55 -12.33 3.95 -15.94
C LYS A 55 -11.30 5.07 -16.01
N VAL A 56 -11.67 6.30 -15.64
CA VAL A 56 -10.74 7.43 -15.54
C VAL A 56 -9.86 7.29 -14.29
N ALA A 57 -10.39 6.80 -13.17
CA ALA A 57 -9.58 6.49 -12.00
C ALA A 57 -8.63 5.31 -12.24
N GLU A 58 -9.09 4.25 -12.93
CA GLU A 58 -8.26 3.11 -13.33
C GLU A 58 -7.29 3.45 -14.48
N GLY A 59 -7.56 4.50 -15.26
CA GLY A 59 -6.68 5.04 -16.30
C GLY A 59 -5.79 6.19 -15.82
N ALA A 60 -5.93 6.64 -14.57
CA ALA A 60 -5.04 7.64 -13.97
C ALA A 60 -3.66 7.06 -13.61
N ASP A 61 -3.54 5.73 -13.58
CA ASP A 61 -2.27 4.98 -13.54
C ASP A 61 -1.49 5.05 -14.88
N ASP A 62 -2.17 5.35 -15.99
CA ASP A 62 -1.57 5.25 -17.34
C ASP A 62 -0.78 6.52 -17.73
N TRP A 63 -1.08 7.67 -17.13
CA TRP A 63 -0.30 8.90 -17.32
C TRP A 63 1.07 8.85 -16.63
N GLN A 64 1.22 8.01 -15.59
CA GLN A 64 2.46 7.89 -14.85
C GLN A 64 3.46 6.98 -15.56
N ARG A 65 2.99 5.93 -16.25
CA ARG A 65 3.86 5.01 -16.99
C ARG A 65 4.49 5.65 -18.22
N GLU A 66 3.73 6.44 -18.99
CA GLU A 66 4.23 7.05 -20.22
C GLU A 66 5.26 8.17 -19.92
N GLU A 67 5.04 8.99 -18.89
CA GLU A 67 5.98 10.03 -18.47
C GLU A 67 7.29 9.45 -17.88
N LEU A 68 7.20 8.33 -17.15
CA LEU A 68 8.38 7.60 -16.66
C LEU A 68 9.16 6.94 -17.81
N GLU A 69 8.48 6.36 -18.80
CA GLU A 69 9.14 5.76 -19.97
C GLU A 69 9.79 6.81 -20.88
N GLU A 70 9.17 7.98 -21.05
CA GLU A 70 9.78 9.09 -21.77
C GLU A 70 10.99 9.65 -21.03
N ARG A 71 10.93 9.80 -19.70
CA ARG A 71 12.11 10.20 -18.90
C ARG A 71 13.24 9.17 -19.02
N ARG A 72 12.93 7.86 -18.90
CA ARG A 72 13.90 6.77 -19.11
C ARG A 72 14.56 6.84 -20.48
N ASN A 73 13.78 7.11 -21.53
CA ASN A 73 14.30 7.22 -22.90
C ASN A 73 15.16 8.47 -23.16
N THR A 74 15.21 9.43 -22.23
CA THR A 74 15.98 10.68 -22.38
C THR A 74 17.23 10.75 -21.51
N LEU A 75 17.47 9.75 -20.65
CA LEU A 75 18.61 9.70 -19.72
C LEU A 75 19.75 8.86 -20.32
N ASP A 76 20.98 9.38 -20.22
CA ASP A 76 22.21 8.70 -20.65
C ASP A 76 22.44 7.44 -19.78
N GLU A 77 23.19 6.45 -20.27
CA GLU A 77 23.36 5.14 -19.61
C GLU A 77 23.93 5.28 -18.17
N ASP A 78 24.66 6.36 -17.86
CA ASP A 78 25.18 6.66 -16.51
C ASP A 78 24.13 7.25 -15.53
N ASP A 79 22.99 7.77 -16.00
CA ASP A 79 21.91 8.30 -15.15
C ASP A 79 20.78 7.26 -14.91
N GLN A 80 20.78 6.14 -15.64
CA GLN A 80 19.83 5.04 -15.44
C GLN A 80 20.17 4.20 -14.20
N ASP A 81 21.46 4.11 -13.87
CA ASP A 81 21.95 3.37 -12.69
C ASP A 81 21.42 3.96 -11.35
N GLN A 82 21.04 5.24 -11.31
CA GLN A 82 20.47 5.85 -10.10
C GLN A 82 18.96 5.59 -9.90
N LEU A 83 18.28 5.01 -10.89
CA LEU A 83 16.84 4.67 -10.80
C LEU A 83 16.61 3.17 -10.63
N GLU A 84 17.61 2.34 -10.94
CA GLU A 84 17.52 0.87 -10.85
C GLU A 84 17.94 0.32 -9.47
N ASP A 85 18.58 1.12 -8.62
CA ASP A 85 19.02 0.71 -7.27
C ASP A 85 17.86 0.69 -6.23
N ASP A 86 16.69 1.23 -6.59
CA ASP A 86 15.50 1.28 -5.73
C ASP A 86 14.59 0.03 -5.84
N GLU A 87 14.89 -0.95 -6.72
CA GLU A 87 14.03 -2.13 -6.96
C GLU A 87 14.51 -3.45 -6.28
N ASP A 88 15.64 -3.48 -5.56
CA ASP A 88 16.17 -4.71 -4.95
C ASP A 88 16.28 -4.67 -3.41
N VAL A 89 15.21 -4.24 -2.72
CA VAL A 89 15.05 -4.47 -1.27
C VAL A 89 14.10 -5.64 -1.00
N SER A 90 14.71 -6.78 -0.71
CA SER A 90 14.09 -8.08 -0.45
C SER A 90 12.95 -8.10 0.58
N ASN A 91 11.80 -8.67 0.21
CA ASN A 91 10.85 -9.49 1.01
C ASN A 91 10.29 -9.02 2.37
N GLU A 92 10.68 -7.85 2.90
CA GLU A 92 10.06 -7.19 4.06
C GLU A 92 8.94 -6.21 3.63
N GLU A 93 8.64 -6.21 2.33
CA GLU A 93 7.95 -5.15 1.59
C GLU A 93 6.43 -5.06 1.70
N ASP A 94 5.75 -5.91 2.49
CA ASP A 94 4.29 -5.85 2.64
C ASP A 94 3.84 -5.30 4.01
N GLN A 95 4.72 -4.56 4.70
CA GLN A 95 4.34 -3.89 5.94
C GLN A 95 3.65 -2.55 5.65
N PRO A 96 2.40 -2.36 6.09
CA PRO A 96 1.70 -1.10 5.89
C PRO A 96 2.45 0.03 6.58
N CYS A 97 2.68 1.11 5.85
CA CYS A 97 3.47 2.24 6.30
C CYS A 97 2.64 3.51 6.31
N LEU A 98 2.58 4.22 7.44
CA LEU A 98 1.91 5.51 7.51
C LEU A 98 2.73 6.59 6.76
N GLY A 99 2.09 7.40 5.92
CA GLY A 99 2.71 8.51 5.20
C GLY A 99 3.41 9.51 6.13
N LEU A 100 4.55 10.05 5.72
CA LEU A 100 5.33 11.00 6.53
C LEU A 100 4.66 12.38 6.65
N PHE A 101 4.02 12.82 5.57
CA PHE A 101 3.46 14.18 5.44
C PHE A 101 1.93 14.19 5.44
N ASP A 102 1.30 13.01 5.47
CA ASP A 102 -0.14 12.82 5.46
C ASP A 102 -0.60 11.65 6.33
N ASP A 103 -1.91 11.45 6.35
CA ASP A 103 -2.57 10.41 7.15
C ASP A 103 -2.92 9.17 6.30
N VAL A 104 -2.34 9.05 5.10
CA VAL A 104 -2.57 7.93 4.18
C VAL A 104 -1.58 6.82 4.50
N THR A 105 -2.05 5.58 4.47
CA THR A 105 -1.20 4.40 4.71
C THR A 105 -0.90 3.73 3.38
N ASP A 106 0.38 3.57 3.09
CA ASP A 106 0.90 2.87 1.93
C ASP A 106 1.08 1.38 2.21
N PRO A 107 1.05 0.52 1.18
CA PRO A 107 1.22 -0.93 1.35
C PRO A 107 2.65 -1.32 1.80
N SER A 108 3.64 -0.45 1.55
CA SER A 108 5.04 -0.71 1.86
C SER A 108 5.78 0.58 2.26
N PRO A 109 6.91 0.48 2.99
CA PRO A 109 7.77 1.63 3.29
C PRO A 109 8.36 2.27 2.02
N ALA A 110 8.75 1.47 1.04
CA ALA A 110 9.24 1.95 -0.26
C ALA A 110 8.18 2.78 -0.99
N ALA A 111 6.91 2.34 -0.98
CA ALA A 111 5.81 3.11 -1.54
C ALA A 111 5.60 4.44 -0.80
N CYS A 112 5.75 4.45 0.53
CA CYS A 112 5.68 5.68 1.34
C CYS A 112 6.81 6.67 1.01
N LEU A 113 8.05 6.19 0.86
CA LEU A 113 9.20 7.03 0.46
C LEU A 113 9.05 7.56 -0.97
N ARG A 114 8.58 6.73 -1.90
CA ARG A 114 8.29 7.17 -3.27
C ARG A 114 7.22 8.26 -3.27
N ARG A 115 6.17 8.10 -2.46
CA ARG A 115 5.09 9.10 -2.35
C ARG A 115 5.60 10.41 -1.74
N SER A 116 6.48 10.36 -0.74
CA SER A 116 7.11 11.57 -0.20
C SER A 116 7.91 12.33 -1.26
N LYS A 117 8.59 11.60 -2.14
CA LYS A 117 9.33 12.18 -3.27
C LYS A 117 8.41 12.79 -4.31
N ILE A 118 7.34 12.10 -4.72
CA ILE A 118 6.45 12.56 -5.81
C ILE A 118 5.52 13.69 -5.36
N GLU A 119 4.85 13.53 -4.21
CA GLU A 119 3.80 14.48 -3.79
C GLU A 119 4.37 15.68 -3.03
N TYR A 120 5.45 15.48 -2.27
CA TYR A 120 6.01 16.50 -1.39
C TYR A 120 7.40 16.99 -1.83
N ASN A 121 7.99 16.39 -2.88
CA ASN A 121 9.34 16.69 -3.34
C ASN A 121 10.37 16.60 -2.21
N VAL A 122 10.25 15.55 -1.40
CA VAL A 122 11.18 15.22 -0.32
C VAL A 122 11.65 13.79 -0.49
N ASP A 123 12.94 13.64 -0.78
CA ASP A 123 13.64 12.36 -0.86
C ASP A 123 14.50 12.17 0.39
N ILE A 124 14.01 11.35 1.33
CA ILE A 124 14.67 11.13 2.62
C ILE A 124 15.99 10.38 2.44
N LEU A 125 16.07 9.44 1.50
CA LEU A 125 17.27 8.67 1.23
C LEU A 125 18.35 9.57 0.62
N GLN A 126 17.98 10.40 -0.36
CA GLN A 126 18.88 11.38 -0.94
C GLN A 126 19.37 12.39 0.10
N ILE A 127 18.48 12.93 0.95
CA ILE A 127 18.88 13.84 2.04
C ILE A 127 19.84 13.14 3.01
N ALA A 128 19.59 11.88 3.36
CA ALA A 128 20.46 11.11 4.23
C ALA A 128 21.85 10.92 3.62
N ALA A 129 21.92 10.57 2.33
CA ALA A 129 23.17 10.40 1.60
C ALA A 129 23.94 11.72 1.42
N GLU A 130 23.29 12.77 0.92
CA GLU A 130 23.91 14.08 0.67
C GLU A 130 24.43 14.76 1.94
N ARG A 131 23.78 14.50 3.08
CA ARG A 131 24.17 15.06 4.39
C ARG A 131 24.99 14.08 5.22
N ASN A 132 25.31 12.89 4.69
CA ASN A 132 26.04 11.83 5.37
C ASN A 132 25.47 11.57 6.77
N LEU A 133 24.15 11.40 6.85
CA LEU A 133 23.45 11.18 8.11
C LEU A 133 23.72 9.76 8.62
N ASP A 134 24.16 9.68 9.87
CA ASP A 134 24.28 8.40 10.58
C ASP A 134 22.90 7.76 10.82
N PHE A 135 22.89 6.47 11.15
CA PHE A 135 21.65 5.72 11.41
C PHE A 135 20.72 6.41 12.42
N TYR A 136 21.28 6.93 13.52
CA TYR A 136 20.50 7.61 14.55
C TYR A 136 19.96 8.95 14.07
N GLN A 137 20.71 9.69 13.25
CA GLN A 137 20.28 10.93 12.62
C GLN A 137 19.13 10.69 11.62
N ARG A 138 19.16 9.58 10.88
CA ARG A 138 18.04 9.15 10.02
C ARG A 138 16.77 8.86 10.83
N ILE A 139 16.90 8.11 11.93
CA ILE A 139 15.78 7.87 12.87
C ILE A 139 15.23 9.20 13.40
N ARG A 140 16.12 10.10 13.84
CA ARG A 140 15.72 11.41 14.35
C ARG A 140 15.01 12.24 13.29
N LEU A 141 15.42 12.18 12.03
CA LEU A 141 14.78 12.88 10.93
C LEU A 141 13.34 12.38 10.75
N VAL A 142 13.12 11.07 10.66
CA VAL A 142 11.78 10.49 10.55
C VAL A 142 10.91 10.87 11.75
N ASN A 143 11.41 10.66 12.96
CA ASN A 143 10.67 11.01 14.18
C ASN A 143 10.42 12.51 14.28
N TYR A 144 11.34 13.36 13.81
CA TYR A 144 11.12 14.79 13.74
C TYR A 144 9.95 15.14 12.82
N ILE A 145 9.92 14.57 11.61
CA ILE A 145 8.82 14.77 10.66
C ILE A 145 7.50 14.33 11.28
N ARG A 146 7.46 13.12 11.87
CA ARG A 146 6.29 12.60 12.60
C ARG A 146 5.84 13.53 13.71
N LYS A 147 6.78 14.07 14.49
CA LYS A 147 6.47 15.00 15.59
C LYS A 147 5.79 16.26 15.08
N ARG A 148 6.38 16.87 14.06
CA ARG A 148 5.90 18.11 13.46
C ARG A 148 4.52 17.91 12.82
N ARG A 149 4.31 16.78 12.14
CA ARG A 149 3.05 16.49 11.46
C ARG A 149 1.94 16.08 12.43
N ILE A 150 2.20 15.16 13.37
CA ILE A 150 1.16 14.57 14.24
C ILE A 150 0.89 15.43 15.48
N HIS A 151 1.94 15.88 16.16
CA HIS A 151 1.78 16.65 17.40
C HIS A 151 1.61 18.14 17.15
N ASP A 152 2.47 18.73 16.31
CA ASP A 152 2.43 20.18 16.07
C ASP A 152 1.43 20.58 14.97
N ARG A 153 0.95 19.60 14.19
CA ARG A 153 -0.02 19.79 13.07
C ARG A 153 0.45 20.81 12.05
N VAL A 154 1.73 20.78 11.73
CA VAL A 154 2.31 21.60 10.67
C VAL A 154 1.76 21.14 9.31
N ASP A 155 1.52 22.09 8.42
CA ASP A 155 1.10 21.79 7.05
C ASP A 155 2.16 20.97 6.32
N ALA A 156 1.72 20.06 5.47
CA ALA A 156 2.61 19.14 4.76
C ALA A 156 3.63 19.87 3.88
N GLN A 157 3.22 20.96 3.22
CA GLN A 157 4.10 21.70 2.31
C GLN A 157 5.13 22.53 3.08
N ASP A 158 4.73 23.15 4.18
CA ASP A 158 5.64 23.91 5.06
C ASP A 158 6.68 22.96 5.70
N LEU A 159 6.24 21.77 6.12
CA LEU A 159 7.13 20.75 6.69
C LEU A 159 8.11 20.20 5.63
N ALA A 160 7.65 19.98 4.40
CA ALA A 160 8.53 19.55 3.30
C ALA A 160 9.65 20.58 3.02
N GLN A 161 9.33 21.88 3.06
CA GLN A 161 10.33 22.94 2.93
C GLN A 161 11.30 22.96 4.11
N GLU A 162 10.80 22.77 5.34
CA GLU A 162 11.62 22.67 6.55
C GLU A 162 12.61 21.52 6.44
N VAL A 163 12.15 20.32 6.07
CA VAL A 163 12.97 19.11 5.89
C VAL A 163 14.06 19.29 4.83
N ASN A 164 13.71 19.83 3.66
CA ASN A 164 14.70 20.10 2.60
C ASN A 164 15.75 21.13 3.00
N SER A 165 15.49 21.96 4.01
CA SER A 165 16.44 22.94 4.54
C SER A 165 17.35 22.40 5.65
N ILE A 166 17.08 21.18 6.15
CA ILE A 166 17.88 20.56 7.22
C ILE A 166 19.29 20.29 6.71
N THR A 167 20.26 20.54 7.58
CA THR A 167 21.67 20.27 7.34
C THR A 167 22.23 19.33 8.40
N GLU A 168 23.39 18.71 8.14
CA GLU A 168 24.08 17.81 9.07
C GLU A 168 24.29 18.41 10.48
N LYS A 169 24.41 19.75 10.58
CA LYS A 169 24.67 20.48 11.84
C LYS A 169 23.40 20.95 12.52
N ASP A 170 22.24 20.61 11.98
CA ASP A 170 20.99 21.05 12.55
C ASP A 170 20.84 20.47 13.97
N PRO A 171 20.50 21.30 14.98
CA PRO A 171 20.27 20.82 16.33
C PRO A 171 19.24 19.69 16.42
N VAL A 172 18.27 19.65 15.50
CA VAL A 172 17.24 18.60 15.44
C VAL A 172 17.87 17.21 15.23
N LEU A 173 18.90 17.11 14.41
CA LEU A 173 19.58 15.85 14.12
C LEU A 173 20.60 15.46 15.20
N ASN A 174 21.07 16.44 15.99
CA ASN A 174 22.16 16.26 16.95
C ASN A 174 21.69 16.23 18.42
N ASP A 175 20.42 16.49 18.71
CA ASP A 175 19.87 16.39 20.07
C ASP A 175 19.66 14.92 20.47
N GLU A 176 20.27 14.51 21.59
CA GLU A 176 20.58 13.10 21.83
C GLU A 176 19.43 12.25 22.39
N SER A 177 18.27 12.80 22.78
CA SER A 177 17.33 12.02 23.60
C SER A 177 15.86 12.03 23.20
N SER A 178 15.32 13.14 22.67
CA SER A 178 13.85 13.24 22.52
C SER A 178 13.30 12.62 21.24
N LEU A 179 14.14 12.42 20.22
CA LEU A 179 13.76 11.94 18.88
C LEU A 179 14.25 10.52 18.56
N LEU A 180 14.89 9.85 19.52
CA LEU A 180 15.26 8.43 19.40
C LEU A 180 14.15 7.48 19.86
N THR A 181 13.07 8.02 20.44
CA THR A 181 11.89 7.22 20.77
C THR A 181 10.92 7.31 19.59
N PRO A 182 10.46 6.17 19.03
CA PRO A 182 9.44 6.16 17.99
C PRO A 182 8.20 6.93 18.43
N ILE A 183 7.69 7.79 17.54
CA ILE A 183 6.46 8.56 17.78
C ILE A 183 5.21 7.76 17.36
N VAL A 184 5.38 6.91 16.36
CA VAL A 184 4.37 5.98 15.86
C VAL A 184 4.79 4.57 16.30
N ASP A 185 3.84 3.80 16.80
CA ASP A 185 4.06 2.40 17.14
C ASP A 185 4.27 1.57 15.86
N ASP A 186 5.23 0.63 15.90
CA ASP A 186 5.56 -0.26 14.77
C ASP A 186 5.90 0.50 13.46
N ASP A 187 6.65 1.62 13.55
CA ASP A 187 7.00 2.43 12.37
C ASP A 187 8.00 1.71 11.44
N ALA A 188 7.46 1.19 10.34
CA ALA A 188 8.19 0.42 9.33
C ALA A 188 9.28 1.23 8.58
N LEU A 189 9.25 2.57 8.62
CA LEU A 189 10.31 3.37 8.00
C LEU A 189 11.61 3.34 8.80
N LEU A 190 11.55 3.09 10.11
CA LEU A 190 12.75 3.11 10.95
C LEU A 190 13.67 1.92 10.66
N THR A 191 13.13 0.80 10.19
CA THR A 191 13.89 -0.41 9.85
C THR A 191 14.47 -0.34 8.44
N VAL A 192 13.75 0.25 7.48
CA VAL A 192 14.19 0.34 6.08
C VAL A 192 15.32 1.35 5.87
N LEU A 193 15.53 2.29 6.81
CA LEU A 193 16.61 3.26 6.72
C LEU A 193 17.99 2.72 7.19
N GLU A 194 18.08 1.44 7.55
CA GLU A 194 19.30 0.74 7.98
C GLU A 194 20.29 0.41 6.84
N VAL A 195 19.95 0.70 5.57
CA VAL A 195 20.53 0.02 4.40
C VAL A 195 21.98 0.39 4.03
N ASP A 196 22.61 1.44 4.58
CA ASP A 196 23.95 1.87 4.10
C ASP A 196 25.13 1.65 5.06
N GLU A 197 24.96 0.98 6.19
CA GLU A 197 26.12 0.53 6.97
C GLU A 197 26.57 -0.82 6.43
N ASP A 198 27.21 -0.76 5.26
CA ASP A 198 28.05 -1.83 4.71
C ASP A 198 28.97 -2.35 5.83
N TRP A 199 28.58 -3.49 6.39
CA TRP A 199 29.49 -4.44 7.01
C TRP A 199 30.39 -5.02 5.92
N GLU A 200 31.17 -4.19 5.22
CA GLU A 200 32.37 -4.61 4.50
C GLU A 200 33.50 -4.82 5.54
N ASP A 201 33.32 -5.83 6.40
CA ASP A 201 34.40 -6.39 7.20
C ASP A 201 35.38 -7.15 6.28
N GLU A 202 36.49 -6.48 5.94
CA GLU A 202 37.86 -6.96 5.63
C GLU A 202 38.09 -8.30 4.88
#